data_AF-A0A6H0RZX8-F1
#
_entry.id   AF-A0A6H0RZX8-F1
#
_cell.length_a   1.000
_cell.length_b   1.000
_cell.length_c   1.000
_cell.angle_alpha   90.00
_cell.angle_beta   90.00
_cell.angle_gamma   90.00
#
_symmetry.space_group_name_H-M   'P 1'
#
loop_
_entity.id
_entity.type
_entity.pdbx_description
1 polymer ?
#
loop_
_entity_poly.entity_id
_entity_poly.type
_entity_poly.pdbx_seq_one_letter_code
_entity_poly.pdbx_strand_id
1 'polypeptide(L)'
;MTPKRLSPRQREALELVQAGRVQYGHEHPNMARRGHSTFPVFLIDGHAAHGQQGRTFGSLEEHGHIVIRHDLVPHEPVPAETRTGRTLSGTDRTVTIPAHDAPIDKGWRANVEPAAPGTAAETQDPANPQAQGTRA
;
A
#
# COMPACT_ATOMS: atom_id res chain seq x y z
N MET A 1 -6.16 18.74 -19.35
CA MET A 1 -6.60 17.36 -19.02
C MET A 1 -7.74 17.48 -18.03
N THR A 2 -8.95 17.10 -18.41
CA THR A 2 -10.10 17.12 -17.50
C THR A 2 -9.92 16.01 -16.47
N PRO A 3 -10.00 16.28 -15.16
CA PRO A 3 -9.85 15.23 -14.15
C PRO A 3 -10.94 14.17 -14.38
N LYS A 4 -10.51 12.93 -14.60
CA LYS A 4 -11.43 11.81 -14.81
C LYS A 4 -12.16 11.56 -13.50
N ARG A 5 -13.49 11.66 -13.53
CA ARG A 5 -14.33 11.44 -12.35
C ARG A 5 -14.07 10.05 -11.76
N LEU A 6 -13.79 9.98 -10.46
CA LEU A 6 -13.55 8.72 -9.76
C LEU A 6 -14.79 7.82 -9.86
N SER A 7 -14.57 6.52 -10.07
CA SER A 7 -15.63 5.52 -9.97
C SER A 7 -16.10 5.35 -8.51
N PRO A 8 -17.32 4.86 -8.25
CA PRO A 8 -17.80 4.62 -6.88
C PRO A 8 -16.84 3.80 -6.03
N ARG A 9 -16.27 2.72 -6.60
CA ARG A 9 -15.29 1.86 -5.92
C ARG A 9 -13.97 2.58 -5.60
N GLN A 10 -13.52 3.47 -6.48
CA GLN A 10 -12.33 4.28 -6.22
C GLN A 10 -12.57 5.28 -5.09
N ARG A 11 -13.79 5.83 -4.98
CA ARG A 11 -14.16 6.71 -3.87
C ARG A 11 -14.19 5.95 -2.54
N GLU A 12 -14.85 4.79 -2.49
CA GLU A 12 -14.87 3.93 -1.31
C GLU A 12 -13.44 3.53 -0.88
N ALA A 13 -12.59 3.16 -1.85
CA ALA A 13 -11.19 2.86 -1.57
C ALA A 13 -10.43 4.07 -1.01
N LEU A 14 -10.66 5.27 -1.54
CA LEU A 14 -10.04 6.50 -1.04
C LEU A 14 -10.52 6.85 0.37
N GLU A 15 -11.79 6.60 0.71
CA GLU A 15 -12.32 6.77 2.06
C GLU A 15 -11.62 5.83 3.05
N LEU A 16 -11.35 4.59 2.67
CA LEU A 16 -10.58 3.65 3.51
C LEU A 16 -9.15 4.15 3.76
N VAL A 17 -8.51 4.74 2.74
CA VAL A 17 -7.18 5.34 2.86
C VAL A 17 -7.21 6.57 3.77
N GLN A 18 -8.22 7.44 3.62
CA GLN A 18 -8.40 8.61 4.49
C GLN A 18 -8.66 8.23 5.95
N ALA A 19 -9.34 7.11 6.18
CA ALA A 19 -9.52 6.55 7.51
C ALA A 19 -8.24 5.92 8.10
N GLY A 20 -7.12 5.91 7.36
CA GLY A 20 -5.86 5.31 7.80
C GLY A 20 -5.90 3.79 7.91
N ARG A 21 -6.89 3.14 7.29
CA ARG A 21 -7.12 1.69 7.38
C ARG A 21 -6.32 0.88 6.38
N VAL A 22 -5.68 1.55 5.42
CA VAL A 22 -4.97 0.91 4.31
C VAL A 22 -3.47 0.99 4.51
N GLN A 23 -2.80 -0.14 4.34
CA GLN A 23 -1.35 -0.29 4.39
C GLN A 23 -0.84 -0.93 3.10
N TYR A 24 0.37 -0.60 2.73
CA TYR A 24 1.12 -1.25 1.65
C TYR A 24 2.07 -2.28 2.26
N GLY A 25 2.14 -3.49 1.73
CA GLY A 25 2.85 -4.61 2.38
C GLY A 25 3.52 -5.57 1.41
N HIS A 26 4.44 -5.08 0.58
CA HIS A 26 5.01 -5.85 -0.54
C HIS A 26 6.47 -6.33 -0.36
N GLU A 27 7.22 -5.93 0.67
CA GLU A 27 8.69 -6.02 0.57
C GLU A 27 9.42 -6.79 1.72
N HIS A 28 9.34 -8.14 1.75
CA HIS A 28 10.43 -9.07 2.21
C HIS A 28 10.82 -9.15 3.74
N PRO A 29 11.35 -10.27 4.35
CA PRO A 29 11.68 -11.64 3.90
C PRO A 29 11.10 -12.75 4.83
N ASN A 30 9.96 -13.37 4.52
CA ASN A 30 9.58 -14.65 5.16
C ASN A 30 9.14 -15.73 4.16
N MET A 31 9.35 -15.49 2.87
CA MET A 31 8.75 -16.30 1.79
C MET A 31 9.71 -17.10 0.93
N ALA A 32 11.00 -17.17 1.29
CA ALA A 32 11.90 -18.18 0.72
C ALA A 32 11.54 -19.62 1.16
N ARG A 33 10.60 -19.80 2.11
CA ARG A 33 10.31 -21.10 2.72
C ARG A 33 9.11 -21.86 2.17
N ARG A 34 8.17 -21.25 1.44
CA ARG A 34 7.00 -21.98 0.90
C ARG A 34 6.56 -21.41 -0.44
N GLY A 35 6.78 -22.17 -1.51
CA GLY A 35 6.33 -21.82 -2.85
C GLY A 35 4.80 -21.80 -2.93
N HIS A 36 4.24 -20.61 -3.05
CA HIS A 36 3.00 -20.27 -3.79
C HIS A 36 2.90 -18.74 -3.81
N SER A 37 3.24 -18.12 -4.94
CA SER A 37 3.31 -16.67 -5.11
C SER A 37 1.98 -16.10 -5.60
N THR A 38 1.29 -15.35 -4.73
CA THR A 38 0.53 -14.13 -5.09
C THR A 38 0.06 -13.48 -3.79
N PHE A 39 0.92 -12.70 -3.14
CA PHE A 39 0.56 -11.98 -1.92
C PHE A 39 0.00 -10.59 -2.28
N PRO A 40 -0.99 -10.09 -1.50
CA PRO A 40 -1.67 -8.83 -1.78
C PRO A 40 -0.73 -7.63 -1.55
N VAL A 41 -0.73 -6.68 -2.49
CA VAL A 41 0.08 -5.45 -2.43
C VAL A 41 -0.46 -4.48 -1.36
N PHE A 42 -1.78 -4.46 -1.19
CA PHE A 42 -2.49 -3.60 -0.24
C PHE A 42 -3.21 -4.42 0.82
N LEU A 43 -3.24 -3.90 2.03
CA LEU A 43 -3.92 -4.47 3.19
C LEU A 43 -4.95 -3.47 3.70
N ILE A 44 -6.14 -3.95 4.06
CA ILE A 44 -7.20 -3.20 4.74
C ILE A 44 -7.33 -3.81 6.14
N ASP A 45 -7.05 -3.03 7.18
CA ASP A 45 -7.02 -3.49 8.58
C ASP A 45 -6.17 -4.77 8.79
N GLY A 46 -5.05 -4.88 8.05
CA GLY A 46 -4.18 -6.05 8.09
C GLY A 46 -4.65 -7.26 7.25
N HIS A 47 -5.81 -7.17 6.60
CA HIS A 47 -6.33 -8.19 5.69
C HIS A 47 -6.03 -7.84 4.23
N ALA A 48 -5.76 -8.89 3.45
CA ALA A 48 -5.48 -8.80 2.03
C ALA A 48 -6.60 -8.14 1.22
N ALA A 49 -6.29 -7.06 0.48
CA ALA A 49 -7.18 -6.52 -0.55
C ALA A 49 -7.07 -7.38 -1.83
N HIS A 50 -7.96 -8.36 -1.98
CA HIS A 50 -7.88 -9.33 -3.07
C HIS A 50 -8.53 -8.84 -4.38
N GLY A 51 -8.04 -9.38 -5.51
CA GLY A 51 -8.68 -9.24 -6.82
C GLY A 51 -8.90 -7.79 -7.26
N GLN A 52 -10.17 -7.42 -7.46
CA GLN A 52 -10.55 -6.09 -7.92
C GLN A 52 -10.26 -4.98 -6.90
N GLN A 53 -10.26 -5.28 -5.60
CA GLN A 53 -9.93 -4.29 -4.57
C GLN A 53 -8.46 -3.87 -4.68
N GLY A 54 -7.54 -4.83 -4.76
CA GLY A 54 -6.11 -4.54 -4.95
C GLY A 54 -5.82 -3.75 -6.23
N ARG A 55 -6.49 -4.08 -7.34
CA ARG A 55 -6.40 -3.31 -8.60
C ARG A 55 -6.92 -1.87 -8.47
N THR A 56 -7.92 -1.65 -7.62
CA THR A 56 -8.49 -0.32 -7.39
C THR A 56 -7.48 0.58 -6.67
N PHE A 57 -6.80 0.06 -5.65
CA PHE A 57 -5.71 0.79 -4.98
C PHE A 57 -4.52 1.04 -5.91
N GLY A 58 -4.08 0.03 -6.68
CA GLY A 58 -3.02 0.23 -7.67
C GLY A 58 -3.37 1.30 -8.71
N SER A 59 -4.62 1.35 -9.17
CA SER A 59 -5.08 2.43 -10.05
C SER A 59 -5.07 3.80 -9.36
N LEU A 60 -5.48 3.89 -8.08
CA LEU A 60 -5.42 5.16 -7.34
C LEU A 60 -3.98 5.65 -7.16
N GLU A 61 -3.04 4.74 -6.89
CA GLU A 61 -1.61 5.04 -6.78
C GLU A 61 -1.05 5.54 -8.12
N GLU A 62 -1.27 4.79 -9.20
CA GLU A 62 -0.79 5.14 -10.55
C GLU A 62 -1.28 6.52 -11.01
N HIS A 63 -2.50 6.89 -10.61
CA HIS A 63 -3.09 8.19 -10.96
C HIS A 63 -2.77 9.29 -9.93
N GLY A 64 -1.94 9.00 -8.93
CA GLY A 64 -1.48 9.97 -7.94
C GLY A 64 -2.57 10.44 -6.96
N HIS A 65 -3.59 9.63 -6.70
CA HIS A 65 -4.61 9.93 -5.69
C HIS A 65 -4.20 9.50 -4.28
N ILE A 66 -3.29 8.54 -4.18
CA ILE A 66 -2.72 8.04 -2.92
C ILE A 66 -1.20 7.99 -3.04
N VAL A 67 -0.52 8.08 -1.91
CA VAL A 67 0.94 7.98 -1.77
C VAL A 67 1.25 6.92 -0.73
N ILE A 68 2.24 6.08 -1.03
CA ILE A 68 2.76 5.10 -0.07
C ILE A 68 3.93 5.75 0.68
N ARG A 69 3.79 5.89 2.00
CA ARG A 69 4.77 6.56 2.88
C ARG A 69 5.86 5.62 3.33
N HIS A 70 6.68 5.18 2.38
CA HIS A 70 7.88 4.38 2.67
C HIS A 70 8.88 5.13 3.58
N ASP A 71 8.88 6.47 3.51
CA ASP A 71 9.70 7.36 4.33
C ASP A 71 9.37 7.31 5.83
N LEU A 72 8.14 6.90 6.18
CA LEU A 72 7.67 6.83 7.57
C LEU A 72 7.82 5.44 8.19
N VAL A 73 8.38 4.47 7.45
CA VAL A 73 8.65 3.14 8.00
C VAL A 73 9.71 3.29 9.09
N PRO A 74 9.49 2.78 10.31
CA PRO A 74 10.47 2.87 11.37
C PRO A 74 11.61 1.88 11.13
N HIS A 75 12.85 2.33 11.29
CA HIS A 75 14.07 1.52 11.17
C HIS A 75 14.77 1.36 12.51
N GLU A 76 15.48 0.25 12.67
CA GLU A 76 16.43 0.00 13.75
C GLU A 76 17.81 -0.37 13.18
N PRO A 77 18.90 0.01 13.89
CA PRO A 77 20.25 -0.40 13.51
C PRO A 77 20.45 -1.88 13.76
N VAL A 78 20.87 -2.61 12.73
CA VAL A 78 21.22 -4.03 12.80
C VAL A 78 22.74 -4.14 12.88
N PRO A 79 23.30 -4.78 13.92
CA PRO A 79 24.74 -4.97 14.04
C PRO A 79 25.26 -5.92 12.96
N ALA A 80 26.56 -5.85 12.68
CA ALA A 80 27.20 -6.78 11.75
C ALA A 80 27.05 -8.23 12.24
N GLU A 81 26.71 -9.13 11.33
CA GLU A 81 26.47 -10.55 11.63
C GLU A 81 27.22 -11.42 10.62
N THR A 82 27.83 -12.50 11.11
CA THR A 82 28.40 -13.54 10.25
C THR A 82 27.49 -14.75 10.24
N ARG A 83 27.00 -15.12 9.06
CA ARG A 83 26.15 -16.30 8.86
C ARG A 83 26.92 -17.37 8.10
N THR A 84 26.94 -18.58 8.65
CA THR A 84 27.47 -19.76 7.97
C THR A 84 26.32 -20.66 7.58
N GLY A 85 26.15 -20.88 6.28
CA GLY A 85 25.15 -21.80 5.73
C GLY A 85 25.83 -22.94 4.99
N ARG A 86 25.22 -24.12 5.00
CA ARG A 86 25.67 -25.26 4.19
C ARG A 86 24.89 -25.30 2.88
N THR A 87 25.60 -25.34 1.76
CA THR A 87 24.97 -25.54 0.44
C THR A 87 24.47 -26.98 0.29
N LEU A 88 23.53 -27.22 -0.61
CA LEU A 88 23.04 -28.58 -0.92
C LEU A 88 24.16 -29.54 -1.37
N SER A 89 25.26 -29.00 -1.92
CA SER A 89 26.47 -29.75 -2.29
C SER A 89 27.41 -30.06 -1.12
N GLY A 90 27.06 -29.69 0.12
CA GLY A 90 27.84 -29.95 1.33
C GLY A 90 28.97 -28.96 1.59
N THR A 91 29.06 -27.87 0.83
CA THR A 91 30.08 -26.83 1.05
C THR A 91 29.56 -25.81 2.06
N ASP A 92 30.32 -25.55 3.12
CA ASP A 92 29.99 -24.48 4.06
C ASP A 92 30.37 -23.13 3.43
N ARG A 93 29.41 -22.21 3.39
CA ARG A 93 29.57 -20.84 2.89
C ARG A 93 29.32 -19.86 4.02
N THR A 94 30.34 -19.06 4.32
CA THR A 94 30.25 -17.97 5.28
C THR A 94 30.03 -16.65 4.54
N VAL A 95 29.07 -15.86 5.03
CA VAL A 95 28.78 -14.50 4.53
C VAL A 95 28.77 -13.56 5.73
N THR A 96 29.57 -12.49 5.64
CA THR A 96 29.54 -11.39 6.60
C THR A 96 28.60 -10.32 6.08
N ILE A 97 27.59 -10.01 6.88
CA ILE A 97 26.64 -8.93 6.63
C ILE A 97 27.12 -7.74 7.47
N PRO A 98 27.49 -6.61 6.85
CA PRO A 98 27.91 -5.43 7.59
C PRO A 98 26.74 -4.84 8.39
N ALA A 99 27.05 -3.99 9.37
CA ALA A 99 26.05 -3.23 10.08
C ALA A 99 25.26 -2.35 9.10
N HIS A 100 23.94 -2.31 9.25
CA HIS A 100 23.03 -1.58 8.36
C HIS A 100 21.73 -1.27 9.11
N ASP A 101 20.99 -0.26 8.67
CA ASP A 101 19.66 0.01 9.18
C ASP A 101 18.63 -0.86 8.45
N ALA A 102 17.69 -1.45 9.19
CA ALA A 102 16.61 -2.25 8.64
C ALA A 102 15.27 -1.86 9.26
N PRO A 103 14.15 -2.01 8.54
CA PRO A 103 12.83 -1.80 9.12
C PRO A 103 12.58 -2.67 10.35
N ILE A 104 11.98 -2.09 11.39
CA ILE A 104 11.62 -2.80 12.64
C ILE A 104 10.61 -3.92 12.34
N ASP A 105 9.61 -3.62 11.50
CA ASP A 105 8.71 -4.64 10.99
C ASP A 105 9.34 -5.32 9.77
N LYS A 106 9.80 -6.56 9.97
CA LYS A 106 10.31 -7.45 8.91
C LYS A 106 9.28 -7.76 7.82
N GLY A 107 8.02 -7.35 7.97
CA GLY A 107 6.99 -7.43 6.94
C GLY A 107 6.88 -6.21 6.01
N TRP A 108 7.67 -5.15 6.24
CA TRP A 108 7.70 -3.89 5.47
C TRP A 108 6.29 -3.36 5.18
N ARG A 109 5.64 -2.87 6.23
CA ARG A 109 4.35 -2.20 6.13
C ARG A 109 4.55 -0.69 6.07
N ALA A 110 4.09 -0.08 4.99
CA ALA A 110 4.06 1.37 4.85
C ALA A 110 2.62 1.88 4.96
N ASN A 111 2.45 3.05 5.57
CA ASN A 111 1.16 3.72 5.59
C ASN A 111 0.82 4.23 4.19
N VAL A 112 -0.46 4.16 3.83
CA VAL A 112 -0.99 4.73 2.60
C VAL A 112 -1.79 5.96 2.96
N GLU A 113 -1.50 7.08 2.32
CA GLU A 113 -2.13 8.38 2.58
C GLU A 113 -2.73 8.97 1.29
N PRO A 114 -3.77 9.83 1.38
CA PRO A 114 -4.24 10.57 0.21
C PRO A 114 -3.17 11.57 -0.26
N ALA A 115 -2.95 11.66 -1.57
CA ALA A 115 -1.91 12.53 -2.14
C ALA A 115 -2.20 14.04 -1.95
N ALA A 116 -3.48 14.42 -1.86
CA ALA A 116 -3.90 15.76 -1.47
C ALA A 116 -5.05 15.69 -0.45
N PRO A 117 -5.00 16.47 0.64
CA PRO A 117 -6.09 16.56 1.60
C PRO A 117 -7.30 17.21 0.90
N GLY A 118 -8.33 16.43 0.59
CA GLY A 118 -9.56 16.90 -0.08
C GLY A 118 -9.96 16.15 -1.34
N THR A 119 -9.16 15.20 -1.83
CA THR A 119 -9.45 14.50 -3.10
C THR A 119 -10.75 13.68 -3.10
N ALA A 120 -11.31 13.32 -1.92
CA ALA A 120 -12.64 12.71 -1.85
C ALA A 120 -13.80 13.71 -1.98
N ALA A 121 -13.57 14.99 -1.64
CA ALA A 121 -14.62 16.01 -1.59
C ALA A 121 -14.91 16.65 -2.97
N GLU A 122 -13.97 16.58 -3.92
CA GLU A 122 -14.09 17.31 -5.20
C GLU A 122 -14.91 16.56 -6.27
N THR A 123 -15.69 15.54 -5.89
CA THR A 123 -16.68 14.90 -6.76
C THR A 123 -18.07 14.94 -6.11
N GLN A 124 -18.49 16.11 -5.66
CA GLN A 124 -19.88 16.39 -5.35
C GLN A 124 -20.37 17.42 -6.36
N ASP A 125 -21.04 16.92 -7.41
CA ASP A 125 -21.66 17.70 -8.49
C ASP A 125 -22.54 18.84 -7.90
N PRO A 126 -22.26 20.13 -8.16
CA PRO A 126 -23.26 21.18 -8.02
C PRO A 126 -23.94 21.38 -9.39
N ALA A 127 -24.65 20.37 -9.86
CA ALA A 127 -25.39 20.45 -11.12
C ALA A 127 -26.77 19.80 -11.02
N ASN A 128 -27.65 20.39 -10.21
CA ASN A 128 -29.08 20.33 -10.50
C ASN A 128 -29.83 21.59 -10.03
N PRO A 129 -29.95 22.63 -10.86
CA PRO A 129 -30.85 23.75 -10.60
C PRO A 129 -32.15 23.60 -11.41
N GLN A 130 -32.89 22.49 -11.29
CA GLN A 130 -34.25 22.41 -11.86
C GLN A 130 -35.21 21.60 -10.98
N ALA A 131 -35.80 22.27 -9.99
CA ALA A 131 -37.12 21.95 -9.45
C ALA A 131 -37.76 23.24 -8.89
N GLN A 132 -38.01 24.21 -9.77
CA GLN A 132 -39.01 25.26 -9.53
C GLN A 132 -40.13 25.08 -10.56
N GLY A 133 -41.37 25.07 -10.05
CA GLY A 133 -42.61 24.76 -10.77
C GLY A 133 -43.30 23.59 -10.05
N THR A 134 -44.46 23.72 -9.41
CA THR A 134 -45.59 24.59 -9.71
C THR A 134 -46.47 24.67 -8.46
N ARG A 135 -46.81 25.86 -8.00
CA ARG A 135 -48.02 26.11 -7.19
C ARG A 135 -48.67 27.37 -7.74
N ALA A 136 -49.73 27.15 -8.51
CA ALA A 136 -50.83 28.09 -8.69
C ALA A 136 -51.99 27.57 -7.84
#